data_AF-A0A358C5Q3-F1
#
_entry.id   AF-A0A358C5Q3-F1
#
_cell.length_a   1.000
_cell.length_b   1.000
_cell.length_c   1.000
_cell.angle_alpha   90.00
_cell.angle_beta   90.00
_cell.angle_gamma   90.00
#
_symmetry.space_group_name_H-M   'P 1'
#
loop_
_entity.id
_entity.type
_entity.pdbx_description
1 polymer ?
#
loop_
_entity_poly.entity_id
_entity_poly.type
_entity_poly.pdbx_seq_one_letter_code
_entity_poly.pdbx_strand_id
1 'polypeptide(L)' 'MDVEVLAPLMFAGLVAFLLLGYPVAFALAANGLLFAGIGIASGLFDVSLLHALPERVYDIVA' A
#
# COMPACT_ATOMS: atom_id res chain seq x y z
N MET A 1 -3.39 -16.25 -3.09
CA MET A 1 -2.82 -15.82 -1.80
C MET A 1 -3.98 -15.61 -0.87
N ASP A 2 -3.95 -16.20 0.31
CA ASP A 2 -5.01 -16.01 1.30
C ASP A 2 -4.81 -14.68 2.03
N VAL A 3 -5.92 -14.02 2.39
CA VAL A 3 -5.92 -12.71 3.05
C VAL A 3 -5.13 -12.73 4.37
N GLU A 4 -5.12 -13.89 5.03
CA GLU A 4 -4.40 -14.13 6.28
C GLU A 4 -2.88 -13.95 6.14
N VAL A 5 -2.31 -14.23 4.96
CA VAL A 5 -0.88 -14.05 4.70
C VAL A 5 -0.58 -12.64 4.21
N LEU A 6 -1.54 -11.97 3.58
CA LEU A 6 -1.36 -10.64 3.02
C LEU A 6 -1.09 -9.59 4.11
N ALA A 7 -1.82 -9.61 5.22
CA ALA A 7 -1.66 -8.61 6.29
C ALA A 7 -0.28 -8.67 6.98
N PRO A 8 0.24 -9.86 7.39
CA PRO A 8 1.62 -9.98 7.86
C PRO A 8 2.66 -9.54 6.83
N LEU A 9 2.43 -9.86 5.55
CA LEU A 9 3.35 -9.49 4.47
C LEU A 9 3.41 -7.97 4.27
N MET A 10 2.26 -7.27 4.33
CA MET A 10 2.17 -5.81 4.26
C MET A 10 2.98 -5.13 5.37
N PHE A 11 2.91 -5.68 6.58
CA PHE A 11 3.66 -5.17 7.72
C PHE A 11 5.16 -5.46 7.60
N ALA A 12 5.53 -6.70 7.27
CA ALA A 12 6.91 -7.09 7.09
C ALA A 12 7.59 -6.31 5.95
N GLY A 13 6.86 -6.09 4.84
CA GLY A 13 7.31 -5.25 3.73
C GLY A 13 7.58 -3.80 4.15
N LEU A 14 6.68 -3.21 4.95
CA LEU A 14 6.89 -1.88 5.50
C LEU A 14 8.14 -1.83 6.38
N VAL A 15 8.31 -2.79 7.30
CA VAL A 15 9.50 -2.85 8.15
C VAL A 15 10.77 -2.94 7.30
N ALA A 16 10.79 -3.76 6.26
CA ALA A 16 11.92 -3.85 5.34
C ALA A 16 12.22 -2.49 4.67
N PHE A 17 11.21 -1.77 4.18
CA PHE A 17 11.41 -0.44 3.61
C PHE A 17 11.94 0.59 4.62
N LEU A 18 11.48 0.53 5.87
CA LEU A 18 11.95 1.42 6.93
C LEU A 18 13.40 1.15 7.32
N LEU A 19 13.84 -0.12 7.31
CA LEU A 19 15.22 -0.50 7.59
C LEU A 19 16.21 0.00 6.53
N LEU A 20 15.74 0.30 5.31
CA LEU A 20 16.57 0.92 4.26
C LEU A 20 16.89 2.40 4.53
N GLY A 21 16.29 3.02 5.56
CA GLY A 21 16.56 4.42 5.92
C GLY A 21 15.88 5.46 5.01
N TYR A 22 14.93 5.05 4.17
CA TYR A 22 14.12 5.97 3.38
C TYR A 22 13.15 6.77 4.27
N PRO A 23 12.78 8.02 3.90
CA PRO A 23 11.81 8.78 4.66
C PRO A 23 10.47 8.03 4.78
N VAL A 24 9.96 7.97 6.01
CA VAL A 24 8.81 7.12 6.40
C VAL A 24 7.60 7.32 5.50
N ALA A 25 7.29 8.56 5.11
CA ALA A 25 6.13 8.87 4.25
C ALA A 25 6.22 8.19 2.88
N PHE A 26 7.38 8.18 2.24
CA PHE A 26 7.58 7.52 0.95
C PHE A 26 7.55 6.00 1.07
N ALA A 27 8.16 5.45 2.13
CA ALA A 27 8.10 4.02 2.43
C ALA A 27 6.65 3.54 2.61
N LEU A 28 5.83 4.30 3.34
CA LEU A 28 4.43 3.99 3.58
C LEU A 28 3.61 4.04 2.28
N ALA A 29 3.81 5.09 1.47
CA ALA A 29 3.11 5.26 0.19
C ALA A 29 3.47 4.15 -0.81
N ALA A 30 4.76 3.84 -0.95
CA ALA A 30 5.24 2.78 -1.85
C ALA A 30 4.76 1.40 -1.40
N ASN A 31 4.85 1.08 -0.10
CA ASN A 31 4.33 -0.18 0.44
C ASN A 31 2.82 -0.31 0.21
N GLY A 32 2.05 0.76 0.47
CA GLY A 32 0.61 0.79 0.20
C GLY A 32 0.27 0.53 -1.26
N LEU A 33 0.95 1.19 -2.20
CA LEU A 33 0.75 0.99 -3.64
C LEU A 33 1.15 -0.40 -4.11
N LEU A 34 2.29 -0.91 -3.64
CA LEU A 34 2.81 -2.23 -4.00
C LEU A 34 1.79 -3.32 -3.62
N PHE A 35 1.30 -3.27 -2.38
CA PHE A 35 0.34 -4.25 -1.89
C PHE A 35 -1.08 -4.04 -2.44
N ALA A 36 -1.47 -2.81 -2.80
CA ALA A 36 -2.69 -2.57 -3.57
C ALA A 36 -2.62 -3.28 -4.93
N GLY A 37 -1.52 -3.13 -5.67
CA GLY A 37 -1.30 -3.82 -6.95
C GLY A 37 -1.29 -5.33 -6.82
N ILE A 38 -0.60 -5.87 -5.81
CA ILE A 38 -0.58 -7.31 -5.52
C ILE A 38 -1.98 -7.82 -5.19
N GLY A 39 -2.73 -7.10 -4.35
CA GLY A 39 -4.09 -7.47 -3.96
C GLY A 39 -5.06 -7.46 -5.14
N ILE A 40 -4.98 -6.46 -6.02
CA ILE A 40 -5.75 -6.38 -7.28
C ILE A 40 -5.40 -7.55 -8.20
N ALA A 41 -4.11 -7.84 -8.40
CA ALA A 41 -3.67 -8.95 -9.26
C ALA A 41 -4.11 -10.32 -8.72
N SER A 42 -4.22 -10.46 -7.39
CA SER A 42 -4.71 -11.67 -6.74
C SER A 42 -6.24 -11.78 -6.66
N GLY A 43 -6.98 -10.77 -7.15
CA GLY A 43 -8.45 -10.73 -7.10
C GLY A 43 -9.04 -10.44 -5.71
N LEU A 44 -8.21 -10.02 -4.75
CA LEU A 44 -8.63 -9.69 -3.38
C LEU A 44 -9.19 -8.26 -3.27
N PHE A 45 -8.74 -7.36 -4.13
CA PHE A 45 -9.11 -5.94 -4.15
C PHE A 45 -9.68 -5.53 -5.50
N ASP A 46 -10.61 -4.58 -5.47
CA ASP A 46 -11.17 -3.96 -6.67
C ASP A 46 -10.34 -2.73 -7.09
N VAL A 47 -10.22 -2.52 -8.41
CA VAL A 47 -9.46 -1.39 -8.98
C VAL A 47 -10.03 -0.03 -8.56
N SER A 48 -11.34 0.04 -8.27
CA SER A 48 -12.01 1.24 -7.77
C SER A 48 -11.38 1.79 -6.49
N LEU A 49 -10.75 0.96 -5.65
CA LEU A 49 -10.07 1.42 -4.44
C LEU A 49 -8.92 2.39 -4.73
N LEU A 50 -8.30 2.32 -5.91
CA LEU A 50 -7.25 3.26 -6.31
C LEU A 50 -7.80 4.66 -6.57
N HIS A 51 -9.09 4.82 -6.89
CA HIS A 51 -9.71 6.13 -7.08
C HIS A 51 -9.81 6.93 -5.77
N ALA A 52 -9.81 6.24 -4.62
CA ALA A 52 -9.77 6.90 -3.32
C ALA A 52 -8.41 7.56 -3.04
N LEU A 53 -7.31 7.12 -3.67
CA LEU A 53 -5.98 7.68 -3.43
C LEU A 53 -5.86 9.14 -3.91
N PRO A 54 -6.22 9.49 -5.17
CA PRO A 54 -6.26 10.89 -5.60
C PRO A 54 -7.16 11.75 -4.73
N GLU A 55 -8.35 11.26 -4.39
CA GLU A 55 -9.31 12.01 -3.56
C GLU A 55 -8.70 12.36 -2.20
N ARG A 56 -8.02 11.42 -1.54
CA ARG A 56 -7.34 11.66 -0.27
C ARG A 56 -6.15 12.60 -0.38
N VAL A 57 -5.43 12.60 -1.50
CA VAL A 57 -4.27 13.48 -1.70
C VAL A 57 -4.72 14.90 -2.02
N TYR A 58 -5.69 15.08 -2.91
CA TYR A 58 -6.17 16.40 -3.29
C TYR A 58 -6.87 17.13 -2.14
N ASP A 59 -7.57 16.39 -1.27
CA ASP A 59 -8.20 16.94 -0.07
C ASP A 59 -7.19 17.55 0.92
N ILE A 60 -5.94 17.06 0.94
CA ILE A 60 -4.87 17.58 1.82
C ILE A 60 -4.20 18.83 1.21
N VAL A 61 -4.24 18.99 -0.12
CA VAL A 61 -3.57 20.09 -0.85
C VAL A 61 -4.46 21.33 -0.98
N ALA A 62 -5.77 21.19 -0.88
CA ALA A 62 -6.75 22.28 -0.93
C ALA A 62 -6.75 23.15 0.33
#